data_AF-S7VJV3-F1
#
_entry.id   AF-S7VJV3-F1
#
_cell.length_a   1.000
_cell.length_b   1.000
_cell.length_c   1.000
_cell.angle_alpha   90.00
_cell.angle_beta   90.00
_cell.angle_gamma   90.00
#
_symmetry.space_group_name_H-M   'P 1'
#
loop_
_entity.id
_entity.type
_entity.pdbx_description
1 polymer ?
#
loop_
_entity_poly.entity_id
_entity_poly.type
_entity_poly.pdbx_seq_one_letter_code
_entity_poly.pdbx_strand_id
1 'polypeptide(L)'
;MIRVFMVFAFTGTSSLVIGRPVIKLIGITKENLNPILYWFLFLIIGLIFYQILLVTFGWFFGQFKFFWEFEKKMLRRFGLKRFLD
;
A
#
# COMPACT_ATOMS: atom_id res chain seq x y z
N MET A 1 19.29 -9.50 -1.12
CA MET A 1 18.18 -10.01 -0.27
C MET A 1 17.92 -9.15 0.96
N ILE A 2 18.90 -8.86 1.83
CA ILE A 2 18.67 -8.09 3.08
C ILE A 2 17.98 -6.73 2.85
N ARG A 3 18.40 -5.97 1.82
CA ARG A 3 17.78 -4.67 1.46
C ARG A 3 16.29 -4.80 1.12
N VAL A 4 15.89 -5.87 0.44
CA VAL A 4 14.50 -6.12 0.07
C VAL A 4 13.65 -6.39 1.31
N PHE A 5 14.16 -7.20 2.24
CA PHE A 5 13.48 -7.47 3.51
C PHE A 5 13.34 -6.22 4.38
N MET A 6 14.38 -5.36 4.41
CA MET A 6 14.29 -4.07 5.12
C MET A 6 13.18 -3.20 4.54
N VAL A 7 13.12 -3.07 3.21
CA VAL A 7 12.05 -2.31 2.54
C VAL A 7 10.67 -2.86 2.93
N PHE A 8 10.46 -4.18 2.89
CA PHE A 8 9.19 -4.78 3.29
C PHE A 8 8.82 -4.53 4.77
N ALA A 9 9.79 -4.59 5.68
CA ALA A 9 9.55 -4.32 7.10
C ALA A 9 9.11 -2.85 7.33
N PHE A 10 9.76 -1.92 6.64
CA PHE A 10 9.40 -0.50 6.70
C PHE A 10 8.06 -0.19 6.03
N THR A 11 7.83 -0.69 4.81
CA THR A 11 6.60 -0.35 4.07
C THR A 11 5.35 -0.97 4.68
N GLY A 12 5.44 -2.17 5.24
CA GLY A 12 4.30 -2.85 5.87
C GLY A 12 3.77 -2.11 7.10
N THR A 13 4.66 -1.62 7.97
CA THR A 13 4.26 -0.85 9.15
C THR A 13 3.84 0.57 8.77
N SER A 14 4.59 1.22 7.86
CA SER A 14 4.33 2.61 7.45
C SER A 14 2.99 2.77 6.73
N SER A 15 2.57 1.82 5.89
CA SER A 15 1.29 1.90 5.17
C SER A 15 0.09 1.93 6.11
N LEU A 16 0.12 1.16 7.20
CA LEU A 16 -0.94 1.13 8.22
C LEU A 16 -0.94 2.39 9.09
N VAL A 17 0.25 2.92 9.41
CA VAL A 17 0.39 4.17 10.15
C VAL A 17 -0.15 5.35 9.35
N ILE A 18 0.04 5.36 8.03
CA ILE A 18 -0.49 6.40 7.13
C ILE A 18 -1.99 6.20 6.84
N GLY A 19 -2.48 4.96 6.76
CA GLY A 19 -3.90 4.70 6.46
C GLY A 19 -4.86 5.31 7.50
N ARG A 20 -4.49 5.34 8.78
CA ARG A 20 -5.33 5.88 9.86
C ARG A 20 -5.58 7.40 9.74
N PRO A 21 -4.55 8.26 9.65
CA PRO A 21 -4.76 9.69 9.47
C PRO A 21 -5.44 9.99 8.14
N VAL A 22 -5.18 9.24 7.07
CA VAL A 22 -5.84 9.47 5.77
C VAL A 22 -7.36 9.29 5.86
N ILE A 23 -7.83 8.23 6.51
CA ILE A 23 -9.28 8.02 6.68
C ILE A 23 -9.92 9.10 7.55
N LYS A 24 -9.20 9.51 8.61
CA LYS A 24 -9.63 10.63 9.44
C LYS A 24 -9.68 11.94 8.66
N LEU A 25 -8.74 12.18 7.76
CA LEU A 25 -8.70 13.35 6.87
C LEU A 25 -9.85 13.35 5.85
N ILE A 26 -10.26 12.18 5.38
CA ILE A 26 -11.44 12.01 4.51
C ILE A 26 -12.75 12.23 5.29
N GLY A 27 -12.68 12.45 6.61
CA GLY A 27 -13.85 12.70 7.46
C GLY A 27 -14.61 11.43 7.86
N ILE A 28 -14.03 10.27 7.63
CA ILE A 28 -14.64 8.98 7.96
C ILE A 28 -14.24 8.62 9.39
N THR A 29 -15.21 8.64 10.30
CA THR A 29 -15.08 8.17 11.67
C THR A 29 -15.75 6.81 11.84
N LYS A 30 -15.32 6.04 12.84
CA LYS A 30 -15.94 4.76 13.20
C LYS A 30 -17.41 4.92 13.64
N GLU A 31 -17.82 6.13 13.97
CA GLU A 31 -19.17 6.51 14.40
C GLU A 31 -20.09 6.80 13.20
N ASN A 32 -19.54 7.35 12.11
CA ASN A 32 -20.31 7.73 10.92
C ASN A 32 -20.41 6.63 9.86
N LEU A 33 -19.62 5.57 9.97
CA LEU A 33 -19.58 4.48 9.00
C LEU A 33 -19.73 3.13 9.68
N ASN A 34 -20.36 2.17 8.99
CA ASN A 34 -20.42 0.78 9.45
C ASN A 34 -18.98 0.27 9.72
N PRO A 35 -18.69 -0.34 10.88
CA PRO A 35 -17.35 -0.82 11.23
C PRO A 35 -16.72 -1.71 10.16
N ILE A 36 -17.51 -2.53 9.46
CA ILE A 36 -17.03 -3.41 8.39
C ILE A 36 -16.55 -2.58 7.20
N LEU A 37 -17.32 -1.59 6.79
CA LEU A 37 -17.00 -0.72 5.66
C LEU A 37 -15.80 0.18 5.97
N TYR A 38 -15.67 0.66 7.23
CA TYR A 38 -14.49 1.38 7.70
C TYR A 38 -13.21 0.55 7.53
N TRP A 39 -13.24 -0.72 7.97
CA TRP A 39 -12.09 -1.61 7.86
C TRP A 39 -11.74 -1.93 6.40
N PHE A 40 -12.75 -2.08 5.54
CA PHE A 40 -12.54 -2.30 4.11
C PHE A 40 -11.86 -1.09 3.44
N LEU A 41 -12.35 0.12 3.70
CA LEU A 41 -11.73 1.37 3.24
C LEU A 41 -10.30 1.52 3.78
N PHE A 42 -10.08 1.20 5.05
CA PHE A 42 -8.74 1.24 5.66
C PHE A 42 -7.76 0.32 4.98
N LEU A 43 -8.19 -0.89 4.64
CA LEU A 43 -7.35 -1.86 3.95
C LEU A 43 -7.06 -1.42 2.51
N ILE A 44 -8.05 -0.89 1.78
CA ILE A 44 -7.84 -0.38 0.42
C ILE A 44 -6.87 0.81 0.41
N ILE A 45 -7.11 1.81 1.27
CA ILE A 45 -6.25 2.98 1.37
C ILE A 45 -4.83 2.55 1.77
N GLY A 46 -4.71 1.72 2.80
CA GLY A 46 -3.42 1.17 3.24
C GLY A 46 -2.70 0.43 2.11
N LEU A 47 -3.41 -0.34 1.28
CA LEU A 47 -2.85 -1.04 0.13
C LEU A 47 -2.35 -0.08 -0.96
N ILE A 48 -3.06 1.02 -1.22
CA ILE A 48 -2.63 2.06 -2.16
C ILE A 48 -1.33 2.73 -1.68
N PHE A 49 -1.26 3.09 -0.39
CA PHE A 49 -0.02 3.66 0.16
C PHE A 49 1.11 2.64 0.18
N TYR A 50 0.82 1.38 0.47
CA TYR A 50 1.82 0.31 0.44
C TYR A 50 2.50 0.18 -0.93
N GLN A 51 1.71 0.25 -2.01
CA GLN A 51 2.20 0.29 -3.39
C GLN A 51 3.19 1.43 -3.63
N ILE A 52 2.77 2.66 -3.35
CA ILE A 52 3.59 3.87 -3.52
C ILE A 52 4.90 3.78 -2.70
N LEU A 53 4.80 3.33 -1.45
CA LEU A 53 5.96 3.20 -0.57
C LEU A 53 6.94 2.15 -1.09
N LEU A 54 6.47 0.99 -1.54
CA LEU A 54 7.34 -0.09 -2.05
C LEU A 54 8.18 0.38 -3.23
N VAL A 55 7.57 1.09 -4.18
CA VAL A 55 8.29 1.62 -5.35
C VAL A 55 9.28 2.70 -4.93
N THR A 56 8.86 3.61 -4.04
CA THR A 56 9.68 4.72 -3.56
C THR A 56 10.91 4.22 -2.80
N PHE A 57 10.73 3.36 -1.80
CA PHE A 57 11.84 2.77 -1.06
C PHE A 57 12.66 1.81 -1.93
N GLY A 58 12.00 1.04 -2.81
CA GLY A 58 12.68 0.23 -3.80
C GLY A 58 13.65 1.05 -4.66
N TRP A 59 13.25 2.26 -5.06
CA TRP A 59 14.11 3.20 -5.76
C TRP A 59 15.28 3.69 -4.90
N PHE A 60 15.03 4.12 -3.65
CA PHE A 60 16.08 4.56 -2.73
C PHE A 60 17.17 3.49 -2.46
N PHE A 61 16.79 2.21 -2.39
CA PHE A 61 17.73 1.11 -2.14
C PHE A 61 18.30 0.47 -3.41
N GLY A 62 18.03 1.04 -4.60
CA GLY A 62 18.52 0.54 -5.90
C GLY A 62 17.89 -0.79 -6.33
N GLN A 63 16.69 -1.11 -5.83
CA GLN A 63 15.91 -2.31 -6.11
C GLN A 63 14.59 -1.99 -6.85
N PHE A 64 14.49 -0.84 -7.51
CA PHE A 64 13.28 -0.36 -8.19
C PHE A 64 12.67 -1.42 -9.10
N LYS A 65 13.47 -2.04 -10.00
CA LYS A 65 12.98 -3.03 -10.95
C LYS A 65 12.33 -4.24 -10.26
N PHE A 66 12.90 -4.70 -9.15
CA PHE A 66 12.33 -5.81 -8.38
C PHE A 66 10.96 -5.43 -7.80
N PHE A 67 10.86 -4.27 -7.16
CA PHE A 67 9.61 -3.82 -6.53
C PHE A 67 8.55 -3.43 -7.55
N TRP A 68 8.95 -2.88 -8.69
CA TRP A 68 8.06 -2.59 -9.81
C TRP A 68 7.45 -3.86 -10.40
N GLU A 69 8.25 -4.90 -10.66
CA GLU A 69 7.71 -6.20 -11.12
C GLU A 69 6.84 -6.88 -10.05
N PHE A 70 7.22 -6.76 -8.77
CA PHE A 70 6.44 -7.28 -7.65
C PHE A 70 5.07 -6.59 -7.56
N GLU A 71 5.03 -5.26 -7.64
CA GLU A 71 3.80 -4.47 -7.61
C GLU A 71 2.91 -4.78 -8.82
N LYS A 72 3.47 -4.82 -10.04
CA LYS A 72 2.71 -5.21 -11.24
C LYS A 72 2.11 -6.61 -11.10
N LYS A 73 2.87 -7.56 -10.54
CA LYS A 73 2.36 -8.93 -10.26
C LYS A 73 1.22 -8.92 -9.25
N MET A 74 1.28 -8.06 -8.24
CA MET A 74 0.23 -7.88 -7.23
C MET A 74 -1.03 -7.25 -7.86
N LEU A 75 -0.88 -6.15 -8.60
CA LEU A 75 -1.97 -5.46 -9.29
C LEU A 75 -2.68 -6.33 -10.34
N ARG A 76 -1.93 -7.16 -11.07
CA ARG A 76 -2.52 -8.16 -11.99
C ARG A 76 -3.44 -9.15 -11.27
N ARG A 77 -3.15 -9.51 -10.02
CA ARG A 77 -3.97 -10.43 -9.21
C ARG A 77 -5.22 -9.75 -8.66
N PHE A 78 -5.17 -8.45 -8.41
CA PHE A 78 -6.33 -7.65 -8.05
C PHE A 78 -7.24 -7.30 -9.23
N GLY A 79 -6.96 -7.82 -10.44
CA GLY A 79 -7.80 -7.62 -11.63
C GLY A 79 -7.50 -6.33 -12.39
N LEU A 80 -6.53 -5.52 -11.96
CA LEU A 80 -6.13 -4.25 -12.59
C LEU A 80 -5.20 -4.45 -13.81
N LYS A 81 -5.36 -5.58 -14.54
CA LYS A 81 -4.54 -5.90 -15.73
C LYS A 81 -4.53 -4.77 -16.76
N ARG A 82 -5.64 -4.04 -16.91
CA ARG A 82 -5.83 -2.99 -17.92
C ARG A 82 -4.96 -1.73 -17.70
N PHE A 83 -4.41 -1.52 -16.49
CA PHE A 83 -3.59 -0.34 -16.16
C PHE A 83 -2.08 -0.62 -16.21
N LEU A 84 -1.67 -1.82 -16.64
CA LEU A 84 -0.30 -2.31 -16.53
C LEU A 84 0.36 -2.66 -17.87
N ASP A 85 -0.38 -2.53 -18.97
CA ASP A 85 0.08 -2.76 -20.34
C ASP A 85 0.48 -1.44 -21.02
#